data_AF-A0A1G6S2Y0-F1
#
_entry.id   AF-A0A1G6S2Y0-F1
#
_cell.length_a   1.000
_cell.length_b   1.000
_cell.length_c   1.000
_cell.angle_alpha   90.00
_cell.angle_beta   90.00
_cell.angle_gamma   90.00
#
_symmetry.space_group_name_H-M   'P 1'
#
loop_
_entity.id
_entity.type
_entity.pdbx_description
1 polymer ?
#
loop_
_entity_poly.entity_id
_entity_poly.type
_entity_poly.pdbx_seq_one_letter_code
_entity_poly.pdbx_strand_id
1 'polypeptide(L)'
;MDSPRPLPAGYMMSNLIDQDIAHIRRVMPLSLAGDFGGPILPARYWRQRLHRLLDTGLVNKGQLCEIDSLLLILDLHELNVATTAAAMPKQANAGPQPT
;
A
#
# COMPACT_ATOMS: atom_id res chain seq x y z
N MET A 1 17.44 39.33 -18.77
CA MET A 1 17.57 37.86 -18.86
C MET A 1 17.24 37.30 -17.49
N ASP A 2 16.02 36.76 -17.37
CA ASP A 2 15.50 36.15 -16.14
C ASP A 2 16.34 34.91 -15.82
N SER A 3 17.15 34.98 -14.76
CA SER A 3 17.96 33.83 -14.33
C SER A 3 17.04 32.81 -13.66
N PRO A 4 17.10 31.52 -14.01
CA PRO A 4 16.26 30.50 -13.38
C PRO A 4 16.64 30.40 -11.91
N ARG A 5 15.73 30.87 -11.06
CA ARG A 5 15.87 30.83 -9.60
C ARG A 5 16.12 29.36 -9.21
N PRO A 6 17.26 29.01 -8.60
CA PRO A 6 17.49 27.66 -8.13
C PRO A 6 16.42 27.36 -7.09
N LEU A 7 15.55 26.40 -7.40
CA LEU A 7 14.50 25.98 -6.49
C LEU A 7 15.17 25.46 -5.20
N PRO A 8 14.64 25.83 -4.01
CA PRO A 8 15.21 25.38 -2.76
C PRO A 8 15.20 23.84 -2.72
N ALA A 9 16.29 23.23 -2.25
CA ALA A 9 16.45 21.77 -2.20
C ALA A 9 15.27 21.05 -1.49
N GLY A 10 14.61 21.72 -0.55
CA GLY A 10 13.39 21.22 0.10
C GLY A 10 12.23 20.94 -0.87
N TYR A 11 12.12 21.68 -1.98
CA TYR A 11 11.10 21.45 -3.00
C TYR A 11 11.33 20.15 -3.79
N MET A 12 12.60 19.79 -4.06
CA MET A 12 12.93 18.53 -4.76
C MET A 12 12.63 17.30 -3.89
N MET A 13 12.95 17.35 -2.60
CA MET A 13 12.61 16.27 -1.67
C MET A 13 11.10 16.07 -1.54
N SER A 14 10.32 17.15 -1.47
CA SER A 14 8.85 17.05 -1.41
C SER A 14 8.25 16.42 -2.67
N ASN A 15 8.80 16.71 -3.86
CA ASN A 15 8.35 16.11 -5.11
C ASN A 15 8.67 14.60 -5.20
N LEU A 16 9.79 14.16 -4.63
CA LEU A 16 10.14 12.74 -4.57
C LEU A 16 9.20 11.97 -3.65
N ILE A 17 8.83 12.55 -2.50
CA ILE A 17 7.87 11.97 -1.58
C ILE A 17 6.49 11.88 -2.23
N ASP A 18 6.06 12.93 -2.92
CA ASP A 18 4.78 12.95 -3.64
C ASP A 18 4.74 11.86 -4.74
N GLN A 19 5.84 11.70 -5.49
CA GLN A 19 5.98 10.61 -6.46
C GLN A 19 5.98 9.23 -5.81
N ASP A 20 6.65 9.02 -4.66
CA ASP A 20 6.64 7.72 -3.97
C ASP A 20 5.23 7.40 -3.43
N ILE A 21 4.50 8.38 -2.90
CA ILE A 21 3.11 8.24 -2.47
C ILE A 21 2.20 7.88 -3.66
N ALA A 22 2.28 8.64 -4.76
CA ALA A 22 1.49 8.37 -5.96
C ALA A 22 1.83 7.01 -6.57
N HIS A 23 3.10 6.61 -6.51
CA HIS A 23 3.55 5.29 -6.91
C HIS A 23 2.91 4.23 -6.03
N ILE A 24 3.10 4.28 -4.69
CA ILE A 24 2.52 3.35 -3.72
C ILE A 24 1.01 3.22 -3.94
N ARG A 25 0.29 4.32 -4.12
CA ARG A 25 -1.17 4.32 -4.37
C ARG A 25 -1.56 3.48 -5.58
N ARG A 26 -0.71 3.42 -6.61
CA ARG A 26 -0.98 2.66 -7.84
C ARG A 26 -0.48 1.23 -7.75
N VAL A 27 0.72 0.99 -7.20
CA VAL A 27 1.31 -0.36 -7.11
C VAL A 27 0.72 -1.19 -5.98
N MET A 28 0.31 -0.59 -4.88
CA MET A 28 -0.22 -1.29 -3.71
C MET A 28 -1.48 -2.11 -4.04
N PRO A 29 -2.57 -1.56 -4.61
CA PRO A 29 -3.75 -2.36 -4.95
C PRO A 29 -3.45 -3.42 -6.01
N LEU A 30 -2.55 -3.14 -6.96
CA LEU A 30 -2.11 -4.13 -7.96
C LEU A 30 -1.32 -5.29 -7.32
N SER A 31 -0.48 -4.99 -6.33
CA SER A 31 0.30 -5.99 -5.59
C SER A 31 -0.58 -6.83 -4.66
N LEU A 32 -1.64 -6.25 -4.12
CA LEU A 32 -2.62 -6.94 -3.28
C LEU A 32 -3.55 -7.84 -4.09
N ALA A 33 -3.93 -7.43 -5.31
CA ALA A 33 -4.78 -8.20 -6.22
C ALA A 33 -4.08 -9.47 -6.76
N GLY A 34 -2.75 -9.51 -6.78
CA GLY A 34 -2.00 -10.75 -7.00
C GLY A 34 -2.15 -11.37 -8.39
N ASP A 35 -2.03 -10.57 -9.46
CA ASP A 35 -2.15 -11.05 -10.85
C ASP A 35 -0.99 -11.99 -11.30
N PHE A 36 0.06 -12.15 -10.50
CA PHE A 36 1.24 -12.99 -10.81
C PHE A 36 1.59 -13.98 -9.69
N GLY A 37 0.66 -14.87 -9.32
CA GLY A 37 0.97 -16.05 -8.50
C GLY A 37 0.98 -15.82 -6.98
N GLY A 38 0.33 -14.75 -6.49
CA GLY A 38 0.16 -14.44 -5.08
C GLY A 38 0.43 -12.97 -4.76
N PRO A 39 0.13 -12.50 -3.53
CA PRO A 39 0.50 -11.16 -3.10
C PRO A 39 2.03 -11.06 -3.05
N ILE A 40 2.63 -10.42 -4.05
CA ILE A 40 4.08 -10.26 -4.19
C ILE A 40 4.66 -9.60 -2.93
N LEU A 41 3.90 -8.69 -2.33
CA LEU A 41 4.23 -8.02 -1.07
C LEU A 41 3.00 -8.03 -0.15
N PRO A 42 3.11 -8.53 1.09
CA PRO A 42 2.00 -8.53 2.04
C PRO A 42 1.64 -7.10 2.47
N ALA A 43 0.39 -6.87 2.86
CA ALA A 43 -0.09 -5.58 3.38
C ALA A 43 0.80 -5.02 4.50
N ARG A 44 1.37 -5.90 5.34
CA ARG A 44 2.31 -5.54 6.41
C ARG A 44 3.58 -4.83 5.91
N TYR A 45 4.08 -5.18 4.72
CA TYR A 45 5.24 -4.51 4.12
C TYR A 45 4.92 -3.07 3.72
N TRP A 46 3.75 -2.85 3.10
CA TRP A 46 3.30 -1.51 2.72
C TRP A 46 3.08 -0.61 3.94
N ARG A 47 2.49 -1.14 5.01
CA ARG A 47 2.38 -0.42 6.29
C ARG A 47 3.76 0.02 6.80
N GLN A 48 4.74 -0.88 6.85
CA GLN A 48 6.10 -0.54 7.28
C GLN A 48 6.75 0.53 6.40
N ARG A 49 6.54 0.49 5.08
CA ARG A 49 7.05 1.51 4.14
C ARG A 49 6.43 2.88 4.39
N LEU A 50 5.11 2.94 4.56
CA LEU A 50 4.38 4.18 4.87
C LEU A 50 4.83 4.78 6.22
N HIS A 51 5.01 3.95 7.25
CA HIS A 51 5.57 4.39 8.53
C HIS A 51 7.00 4.92 8.38
N ARG A 52 7.83 4.30 7.53
CA ARG A 52 9.18 4.80 7.25
C ARG A 52 9.17 6.16 6.55
N LEU A 53 8.19 6.41 5.67
CA LEU A 53 7.98 7.74 5.07
C LEU A 53 7.61 8.78 6.12
N LEU A 54 6.71 8.43 7.06
CA LEU A 54 6.33 9.31 8.17
C LEU A 54 7.53 9.62 9.08
N ASP A 55 8.38 8.63 9.34
CA ASP A 55 9.58 8.75 10.18
C ASP A 55 10.62 9.71 9.58
N THR A 56 10.63 9.92 8.26
CA THR A 56 11.54 10.90 7.64
C THR A 56 11.30 12.34 8.08
N GLY A 57 10.10 12.66 8.61
CA GLY A 57 9.75 14.02 9.06
C GLY A 57 9.66 15.07 7.94
N LEU A 58 9.83 14.68 6.68
CA LEU A 58 9.76 15.56 5.50
C LEU A 58 8.37 15.60 4.87
N VAL A 59 7.40 14.92 5.47
CA VAL A 59 6.01 14.82 5.00
C VAL A 59 5.21 16.07 5.39
N ASN A 60 4.63 16.72 4.39
CA ASN A 60 3.68 17.82 4.57
C ASN A 60 2.27 17.29 4.93
N LYS A 61 1.40 18.15 5.43
CA LYS A 61 0.01 17.84 5.82
C LYS A 61 -0.81 17.17 4.71
N GLY A 62 -0.59 17.56 3.44
CA GLY A 62 -1.24 16.93 2.29
C GLY A 62 -0.76 15.49 2.07
N GLN A 63 0.55 15.26 2.21
CA GLN A 63 1.17 13.94 2.06
C GLN A 63 0.78 13.01 3.22
N LEU A 64 0.66 13.54 4.44
CA LEU A 64 0.08 12.84 5.58
C LEU A 64 -1.34 12.35 5.30
N CYS A 65 -2.20 13.22 4.76
CA CYS A 65 -3.57 12.86 4.39
C CYS A 65 -3.62 11.73 3.34
N GLU A 66 -2.74 11.75 2.35
CA GLU A 66 -2.60 10.67 1.37
C GLU A 66 -2.12 9.37 2.03
N ILE A 67 -1.13 9.44 2.93
CA ILE A 67 -0.60 8.28 3.67
C ILE A 67 -1.69 7.65 4.57
N ASP A 68 -2.44 8.45 5.31
CA ASP A 68 -3.57 8.00 6.12
C ASP A 68 -4.63 7.29 5.25
N SER A 69 -4.94 7.85 4.09
CA SER A 69 -5.87 7.24 3.13
C SER A 69 -5.36 5.88 2.63
N LEU A 70 -4.06 5.76 2.36
CA LEU A 70 -3.43 4.48 1.97
C LEU A 70 -3.45 3.45 3.09
N LEU A 71 -3.21 3.87 4.34
CA LEU A 71 -3.31 2.99 5.51
C LEU A 71 -4.74 2.46 5.71
N LEU A 72 -5.75 3.31 5.49
CA LEU A 72 -7.16 2.90 5.55
C LEU A 72 -7.48 1.84 4.48
N ILE A 73 -6.97 2.01 3.26
CA ILE A 73 -7.17 1.04 2.17
C ILE A 73 -6.51 -0.31 2.51
N LEU A 74 -5.31 -0.31 3.11
CA LEU A 74 -4.65 -1.54 3.59
C LEU A 74 -5.51 -2.27 4.62
N ASP A 75 -6.06 -1.53 5.57
CA ASP A 75 -6.88 -2.10 6.64
C ASP A 75 -8.17 -2.71 6.10
N LEU A 76 -8.87 -1.96 5.23
CA LEU A 76 -10.08 -2.44 4.57
C LEU A 76 -9.81 -3.67 3.70
N HIS A 77 -8.66 -3.73 3.03
CA HIS A 77 -8.27 -4.90 2.26
C HIS A 77 -8.05 -6.13 3.17
N GLU A 78 -7.30 -5.98 4.27
CA GLU A 78 -7.11 -7.09 5.21
C GLU A 78 -8.42 -7.56 5.85
N LEU A 79 -9.32 -6.63 6.20
CA LEU A 79 -10.65 -6.96 6.69
C LEU A 79 -11.48 -7.72 5.66
N ASN A 80 -11.44 -7.32 4.39
CA ASN A 80 -12.11 -8.03 3.31
C ASN A 80 -11.53 -9.43 3.11
N VAL A 81 -10.20 -9.57 3.05
CA VAL A 81 -9.54 -10.88 2.95
C VAL A 81 -9.90 -11.79 4.12
N ALA A 82 -9.89 -11.27 5.35
CA ALA A 82 -10.28 -12.02 6.54
C ALA A 82 -11.76 -12.44 6.49
N THR A 83 -12.64 -11.55 6.03
CA THR A 83 -14.06 -11.85 5.79
C THR A 83 -14.24 -12.94 4.75
N THR A 84 -13.56 -12.85 3.59
CA THR A 84 -13.65 -13.86 2.53
C THR A 84 -13.11 -15.20 2.99
N ALA A 85 -12.00 -15.22 3.73
CA ALA A 85 -11.44 -16.44 4.30
C ALA A 85 -12.38 -17.08 5.34
N ALA A 86 -13.04 -16.28 6.18
CA ALA A 86 -14.01 -16.77 7.17
C ALA A 86 -15.32 -17.25 6.53
N ALA A 87 -15.74 -16.65 5.41
CA ALA A 87 -16.93 -17.03 4.67
C ALA A 87 -16.73 -18.28 3.80
N MET A 88 -15.49 -18.72 3.59
CA MET A 88 -15.19 -19.95 2.85
C MET A 88 -15.25 -21.13 3.84
N PRO A 89 -16.32 -21.96 3.84
CA PRO A 89 -16.35 -23.12 4.69
C PRO A 89 -15.21 -24.03 4.26
N LYS A 90 -14.33 -24.33 5.22
CA LYS A 90 -13.37 -25.42 5.18
C LYS A 90 -14.04 -26.63 4.54
N GLN A 91 -13.75 -26.88 3.26
CA GLN A 91 -14.17 -28.07 2.51
C GLN A 91 -13.38 -29.25 3.08
N ALA A 92 -13.65 -29.57 4.34
CA ALA A 92 -13.19 -30.75 5.02
C ALA A 92 -14.29 -31.79 4.89
N ASN A 93 -13.91 -32.86 4.19
CA ASN A 93 -14.47 -34.20 4.29
C ASN A 93 -15.63 -34.56 3.37
N ALA A 94 -15.28 -35.01 2.17
CA ALA A 94 -15.80 -36.29 1.67
C ALA A 94 -14.67 -36.96 0.88
N GLY A 95 -13.80 -37.68 1.60
CA GLY A 95 -12.89 -38.62 0.97
C GLY A 95 -13.69 -39.68 0.20
N PRO A 96 -13.16 -40.18 -0.93
CA PRO A 96 -13.84 -41.25 -1.66
C PRO A 96 -13.72 -42.53 -0.84
N GLN A 97 -14.84 -43.15 -0.50
CA GLN A 97 -14.84 -44.52 0.00
C GLN A 97 -15.92 -45.36 -0.69
N PRO A 98 -15.62 -46.65 -0.88
CA PRO A 98 -16.00 -47.41 -2.05
C PRO A 98 -17.02 -48.51 -1.73
N THR A 99 -17.36 -49.25 -2.78
CA THR A 99 -18.16 -50.50 -2.89
C THR A 99 -19.62 -50.31 -3.26
#